data_AF-A0A7C3G781-F1
#
_entry.id   AF-A0A7C3G781-F1
#
_cell.length_a   1.000
_cell.length_b   1.000
_cell.length_c   1.000
_cell.angle_alpha   90.00
_cell.angle_beta   90.00
_cell.angle_gamma   90.00
#
_symmetry.space_group_name_H-M   'P 1'
#
loop_
_entity.id
_entity.type
_entity.pdbx_description
1 polymer ?
#
loop_
_entity_poly.entity_id
_entity_poly.type
_entity_poly.pdbx_seq_one_letter_code
_entity_poly.pdbx_strand_id
1 'polypeptide(L)'
;MYEKIQEAVRFIRSKTNFQPEFGIILGTGLGQLTDDIEVVAEIPYQAIPHFPESTVQSHQSKLIFGKLAGKNIVAMAGRFHFYEGYTMQQVTFPVRVLKFLEIKKLIISNVSGSTNAKFNAGDIVFVKDHINLQPENPLRGNNDER
;
A
#
# COMPACT_ATOMS: atom_id res chain seq x y z
N MET A 1 -13.81 -2.09 12.73
CA MET A 1 -12.90 -1.85 11.60
C MET A 1 -13.46 -0.79 10.66
N TYR A 2 -14.70 -0.95 10.18
CA TYR A 2 -15.37 0.00 9.29
C TYR A 2 -15.25 1.48 9.70
N GLU A 3 -15.59 1.83 10.95
CA GLU A 3 -15.51 3.24 11.40
C GLU A 3 -14.10 3.83 11.32
N LYS A 4 -13.07 3.04 11.64
CA LYS A 4 -11.66 3.47 11.51
C LYS A 4 -11.30 3.75 10.05
N ILE A 5 -11.78 2.91 9.13
CA ILE A 5 -11.59 3.11 7.69
C ILE A 5 -12.27 4.41 7.25
N GLN A 6 -13.53 4.62 7.63
CA GLN A 6 -14.27 5.82 7.26
C GLN A 6 -13.63 7.09 7.83
N GLU A 7 -13.08 7.04 9.04
CA GLU A 7 -12.34 8.17 9.62
C GLU A 7 -11.09 8.51 8.80
N ALA A 8 -10.28 7.51 8.44
CA ALA A 8 -9.11 7.70 7.58
C ALA A 8 -9.49 8.24 6.20
N VAL A 9 -10.55 7.71 5.58
CA VAL A 9 -11.05 8.14 4.27
C VAL A 9 -11.56 9.57 4.32
N ARG A 10 -12.35 9.95 5.34
CA ARG A 10 -12.81 11.34 5.53
C ARG A 10 -11.63 12.28 5.70
N PHE A 11 -10.64 11.89 6.50
CA PHE A 11 -9.43 12.69 6.67
C PHE A 11 -8.70 12.89 5.32
N ILE A 12 -8.46 11.83 4.55
CA ILE A 12 -7.82 11.91 3.24
C ILE A 12 -8.62 12.79 2.27
N ARG A 13 -9.94 12.59 2.20
CA ARG A 13 -10.84 13.41 1.36
C ARG A 13 -10.86 14.89 1.78
N SER A 14 -10.57 15.21 3.04
CA SER A 14 -10.42 16.60 3.48
C SER A 14 -9.13 17.26 2.98
N LYS A 15 -8.13 16.46 2.58
CA LYS A 15 -6.83 16.94 2.06
C LYS A 15 -6.78 16.98 0.55
N THR A 16 -7.55 16.12 -0.12
CA THR A 16 -7.61 16.07 -1.59
C THR A 16 -8.94 15.52 -2.08
N ASN A 17 -9.44 16.07 -3.18
CA ASN A 17 -10.61 15.57 -3.92
C ASN A 17 -10.21 14.64 -5.08
N PHE A 18 -8.93 14.27 -5.17
CA PHE A 18 -8.42 13.40 -6.25
C PHE A 18 -9.06 12.01 -6.19
N GLN A 19 -9.49 11.51 -7.35
CA GLN A 19 -10.14 10.20 -7.49
C GLN A 19 -9.19 9.20 -8.19
N PRO A 20 -8.47 8.37 -7.42
CA PRO A 20 -7.54 7.40 -8.00
C PRO A 20 -8.29 6.19 -8.58
N GLU A 21 -7.83 5.71 -9.73
CA GLU A 21 -8.31 4.46 -10.33
C GLU A 21 -7.46 3.26 -9.90
N PHE A 22 -6.18 3.49 -9.60
CA PHE A 22 -5.22 2.47 -9.19
C PHE A 22 -4.61 2.79 -7.84
N GLY A 23 -4.49 1.78 -6.99
CA GLY A 23 -3.59 1.79 -5.85
C GLY A 23 -2.27 1.12 -6.20
N ILE A 24 -1.15 1.70 -5.78
CA ILE A 24 0.18 1.12 -5.96
C ILE A 24 0.86 1.01 -4.60
N ILE A 25 1.32 -0.17 -4.21
CA ILE A 25 2.12 -0.37 -3.00
C ILE A 25 3.58 -0.53 -3.41
N LEU A 26 4.39 0.51 -3.12
CA LEU A 26 5.80 0.52 -3.46
C LEU A 26 6.60 -0.23 -2.40
N GLY A 27 7.35 -1.21 -2.89
CA GLY A 27 8.29 -1.95 -2.09
C GLY A 27 9.65 -1.31 -1.92
N THR A 28 10.49 -1.93 -1.10
CA THR A 28 11.92 -1.66 -1.02
C THR A 28 12.54 -1.61 -2.42
N GLY A 29 13.37 -0.61 -2.70
CA GLY A 29 14.06 -0.47 -3.98
C GLY A 29 13.23 0.12 -5.13
N LEU A 30 11.91 0.32 -4.96
CA LEU A 30 11.03 0.93 -5.99
C LEU A 30 10.57 2.33 -5.62
N GLY A 31 11.22 2.95 -4.63
CA GLY A 31 10.93 4.32 -4.21
C GLY A 31 11.11 5.35 -5.33
N GLN A 32 12.07 5.14 -6.24
CA GLN A 32 12.31 6.06 -7.37
C GLN A 32 11.11 6.20 -8.33
N LEU A 33 10.18 5.23 -8.34
CA LEU A 33 8.95 5.36 -9.14
C LEU A 33 8.12 6.58 -8.71
N THR A 34 8.32 7.10 -7.49
CA THR A 34 7.64 8.32 -7.06
C THR A 34 8.04 9.54 -7.85
N ASP A 35 9.24 9.56 -8.43
CA ASP A 35 9.78 10.71 -9.16
C ASP A 35 9.12 10.88 -10.54
N ASP A 36 8.53 9.80 -11.07
CA ASP A 36 7.78 9.79 -12.33
C ASP A 36 6.28 10.14 -12.15
N ILE A 37 5.83 10.36 -10.91
CA ILE A 37 4.44 10.71 -10.62
C ILE A 37 4.26 12.21 -10.81
N GLU A 38 3.30 12.61 -11.64
CA GLU A 38 2.77 13.97 -11.65
C GLU A 38 1.94 14.18 -10.37
N VAL A 39 2.62 14.63 -9.30
CA VAL A 39 2.05 14.75 -7.96
C VAL A 39 0.97 15.83 -7.90
N VAL A 40 -0.19 15.46 -7.37
CA VAL A 40 -1.32 16.36 -7.07
C VAL A 40 -1.44 16.62 -5.57
N ALA A 41 -1.23 15.59 -4.73
CA ALA A 41 -1.25 15.73 -3.28
C ALA A 41 -0.39 14.67 -2.62
N GLU A 42 0.19 15.01 -1.46
CA GLU A 42 0.94 14.09 -0.62
C GLU A 42 0.43 14.14 0.81
N ILE A 43 0.28 12.98 1.45
CA ILE A 43 -0.22 12.88 2.83
C ILE A 43 0.67 11.92 3.62
N PRO A 44 1.44 12.42 4.62
CA PRO A 44 2.24 11.57 5.50
C PRO A 44 1.38 10.55 6.25
N TYR A 45 1.86 9.31 6.42
CA TYR A 45 1.13 8.26 7.13
C TYR A 45 0.78 8.65 8.57
N GLN A 46 1.70 9.30 9.27
CA GLN A 46 1.52 9.79 10.65
C GLN A 46 0.34 10.77 10.80
N ALA A 47 -0.04 11.47 9.72
CA ALA A 47 -1.17 12.39 9.74
C ALA A 47 -2.51 11.67 9.54
N ILE A 48 -2.52 10.45 8.99
CA ILE A 48 -3.73 9.71 8.66
C ILE A 48 -4.17 8.89 9.88
N PRO A 49 -5.41 9.07 10.38
CA PRO A 49 -5.91 8.28 11.49
C PRO A 49 -5.75 6.78 11.26
N HIS A 50 -5.27 6.07 12.29
CA HIS A 50 -5.10 4.61 12.33
C HIS A 50 -4.04 4.03 11.38
N PHE A 51 -3.34 4.84 10.60
CA PHE A 51 -2.18 4.36 9.83
C PHE A 51 -1.03 4.01 10.79
N PRO A 52 -0.37 2.86 10.60
CA PRO A 52 0.90 2.60 11.24
C PRO A 52 1.99 3.56 10.76
N GLU A 53 3.09 3.59 11.51
CA GLU A 53 4.33 4.23 11.10
C GLU A 53 5.22 3.19 10.41
N SER A 54 6.04 3.57 9.43
CA SER A 54 7.05 2.65 8.89
C SER A 54 8.37 2.93 9.57
N THR A 55 9.00 1.89 10.11
CA THR A 55 10.30 1.99 10.79
C THR A 55 11.48 1.66 9.87
N VAL A 56 11.20 1.21 8.65
CA VAL A 56 12.21 0.84 7.65
C VAL A 56 12.75 2.09 6.95
N GLN A 57 14.07 2.29 7.02
CA GLN A 57 14.76 3.52 6.60
C GLN A 57 14.51 3.95 5.14
N SER A 58 14.24 3.01 4.23
CA SER A 58 13.97 3.33 2.82
C SER A 58 12.51 3.71 2.53
N HIS A 59 11.63 3.76 3.53
CA HIS A 59 10.21 4.02 3.36
C HIS A 59 9.89 5.50 3.64
N GLN A 60 9.52 6.24 2.59
CA GLN A 60 9.18 7.67 2.70
C GLN A 60 7.94 7.93 3.57
N SER A 61 7.09 6.91 3.79
CA SER A 61 5.96 6.92 4.72
C SER A 61 4.88 7.95 4.39
N LYS A 62 4.47 8.01 3.12
CA LYS A 62 3.40 8.89 2.64
C LYS A 62 2.52 8.25 1.56
N LEU A 63 1.28 8.70 1.47
CA LEU A 63 0.43 8.52 0.30
C LEU A 63 0.70 9.63 -0.71
N ILE A 64 0.91 9.26 -1.98
CA ILE A 64 1.12 10.18 -3.09
C ILE A 64 -0.03 10.00 -4.06
N PHE A 65 -0.81 11.06 -4.28
CA PHE A 65 -1.90 11.11 -5.25
C PHE A 65 -1.42 11.87 -6.47
N GLY A 66 -1.68 11.34 -7.67
CA GLY A 66 -1.20 11.97 -8.89
C GLY A 66 -1.47 11.15 -10.13
N LYS A 67 -0.79 11.51 -11.23
CA LYS A 67 -0.84 10.75 -12.47
C LYS A 67 0.48 10.03 -12.74
N LEU A 68 0.38 8.79 -13.18
CA LEU A 68 1.51 8.01 -13.67
C LEU A 68 1.11 7.41 -15.02
N ALA A 69 1.90 7.68 -16.07
CA ALA A 69 1.59 7.28 -17.44
C ALA A 69 0.14 7.65 -17.87
N GLY A 70 -0.32 8.85 -17.49
CA GLY A 70 -1.66 9.36 -17.78
C GLY A 70 -2.81 8.70 -17.00
N LYS A 71 -2.52 7.84 -16.01
CA LYS A 71 -3.54 7.19 -15.16
C LYS A 71 -3.58 7.83 -13.78
N ASN A 72 -4.78 8.01 -13.23
CA ASN A 72 -4.97 8.52 -11.88
C ASN A 72 -4.62 7.43 -10.87
N ILE A 73 -3.65 7.70 -10.00
CA ILE A 73 -3.13 6.73 -9.04
C ILE A 73 -3.09 7.30 -7.62
N VAL A 74 -3.06 6.40 -6.66
CA VAL A 74 -2.56 6.65 -5.31
C VAL A 74 -1.46 5.64 -5.00
N ALA A 75 -0.26 6.13 -4.73
CA ALA A 75 0.90 5.33 -4.38
C ALA A 75 1.16 5.38 -2.87
N MET A 76 1.35 4.22 -2.27
CA MET A 76 1.93 4.05 -0.95
C MET A 76 3.45 4.03 -1.07
N ALA A 77 4.10 5.14 -0.75
CA ALA A 77 5.56 5.28 -0.77
C ALA A 77 6.15 4.65 0.50
N GLY A 78 6.21 3.32 0.49
CA GLY A 78 6.54 2.50 1.65
C GLY A 78 5.32 1.72 2.14
N ARG A 79 5.59 0.63 2.84
CA ARG A 79 4.61 -0.30 3.41
C ARG A 79 4.99 -0.70 4.83
N PHE A 80 4.07 -1.37 5.51
CA PHE A 80 4.27 -1.93 6.83
C PHE A 80 4.54 -3.43 6.73
N HIS A 81 5.37 -3.95 7.61
CA HIS A 81 5.70 -5.36 7.66
C HIS A 81 5.27 -5.97 8.98
N PHE A 82 4.87 -7.24 8.92
CA PHE A 82 4.51 -8.00 10.10
C PHE A 82 5.67 -8.12 11.10
N TYR A 83 6.91 -8.25 10.60
CA TYR A 83 8.10 -8.34 11.46
C TYR A 83 8.43 -7.05 12.22
N GLU A 84 7.84 -5.90 11.86
CA GLU A 84 7.99 -4.64 12.60
C GLU A 84 7.16 -4.66 13.91
N GLY A 85 6.41 -5.74 14.18
CA GLY A 85 5.57 -5.90 15.37
C GLY A 85 4.11 -5.49 15.15
N TYR A 86 3.72 -5.14 13.93
CA TYR A 86 2.35 -4.82 13.58
C TYR A 86 1.49 -6.08 13.38
N THR A 87 0.24 -6.03 13.82
CA THR A 87 -0.75 -7.06 13.50
C THR A 87 -1.03 -7.10 11.99
N MET A 88 -1.45 -8.26 11.46
CA MET A 88 -1.84 -8.38 10.04
C MET A 88 -2.98 -7.41 9.66
N GLN A 89 -3.85 -7.06 10.61
CA GLN A 89 -4.91 -6.07 10.40
C GLN A 89 -4.34 -4.65 10.24
N GLN A 90 -3.30 -4.28 10.98
CA GLN A 90 -2.60 -2.99 10.83
C GLN A 90 -1.85 -2.94 9.50
N VAL A 91 -1.12 -4.01 9.15
CA VAL A 91 -0.39 -4.12 7.88
C VAL A 91 -1.32 -3.92 6.68
N THR A 92 -2.53 -4.51 6.73
CA THR A 92 -3.50 -4.47 5.63
C THR A 92 -4.52 -3.34 5.72
N PHE A 93 -4.50 -2.53 6.79
CA PHE A 93 -5.43 -1.41 6.96
C PHE A 93 -5.44 -0.44 5.77
N PRO A 94 -4.29 -0.03 5.20
CA PRO A 94 -4.26 0.86 4.05
C PRO A 94 -4.99 0.28 2.83
N VAL A 95 -4.92 -1.03 2.60
CA VAL A 95 -5.63 -1.66 1.46
C VAL A 95 -7.13 -1.45 1.56
N ARG A 96 -7.68 -1.55 2.78
CA ARG A 96 -9.10 -1.26 3.03
C ARG A 96 -9.41 0.22 2.80
N VAL A 97 -8.55 1.13 3.25
CA VAL A 97 -8.70 2.57 2.99
C VAL A 97 -8.66 2.87 1.48
N LEU A 98 -7.71 2.30 0.75
CA LEU A 98 -7.62 2.43 -0.71
C LEU A 98 -8.91 1.95 -1.40
N LYS A 99 -9.50 0.83 -0.96
CA LYS A 99 -10.79 0.34 -1.46
C LYS A 99 -11.91 1.37 -1.29
N PHE A 100 -11.98 2.08 -0.16
CA PHE A 100 -12.96 3.14 0.10
C PHE A 100 -12.58 4.51 -0.51
N LEU A 101 -11.35 4.65 -1.01
CA LEU A 101 -10.97 5.68 -1.98
C LEU A 101 -11.32 5.28 -3.42
N GLU A 102 -12.05 4.18 -3.59
CA GLU A 102 -12.70 3.75 -4.82
C GLU A 102 -11.78 3.27 -5.94
N ILE A 103 -10.52 2.92 -5.61
CA ILE A 103 -9.61 2.28 -6.56
C ILE A 103 -10.24 1.02 -7.16
N LYS A 104 -9.94 0.75 -8.42
CA LYS A 104 -10.43 -0.43 -9.15
C LYS A 104 -9.39 -1.53 -9.21
N LYS A 105 -8.11 -1.18 -9.16
CA LYS A 105 -6.98 -2.09 -9.30
C LYS A 105 -5.92 -1.79 -8.26
N LEU A 106 -5.32 -2.83 -7.71
CA LEU A 106 -4.21 -2.73 -6.77
C LEU A 106 -2.99 -3.40 -7.39
N ILE A 107 -1.88 -2.66 -7.48
CA ILE A 107 -0.58 -3.15 -7.90
C ILE A 107 0.31 -3.21 -6.66
N ILE A 108 0.89 -4.39 -6.40
CA ILE A 108 1.74 -4.61 -5.24
C ILE A 108 3.13 -4.97 -5.75
N SER A 109 4.15 -4.32 -5.19
CA SER A 109 5.54 -4.59 -5.54
C SER A 109 6.36 -4.99 -4.32
N ASN A 110 7.30 -5.91 -4.53
CA ASN A 110 8.26 -6.32 -3.52
C ASN A 110 9.60 -6.74 -4.10
N VAL A 111 10.57 -6.87 -3.19
CA VAL A 111 11.86 -7.50 -3.45
C VAL A 111 11.82 -8.85 -2.75
N SER A 112 12.26 -9.88 -3.47
CA SER A 112 12.34 -11.24 -2.95
C SER A 112 13.63 -11.91 -3.40
N GLY A 113 14.10 -12.88 -2.61
CA GLY A 113 15.09 -13.84 -3.06
C GLY A 113 14.41 -14.95 -3.85
N SER A 114 15.02 -15.36 -4.97
CA SER A 114 14.52 -16.49 -5.77
C SER A 114 15.20 -17.79 -5.35
N THR A 115 14.43 -18.86 -5.20
CA THR A 115 14.94 -20.24 -5.15
C THR A 115 14.94 -20.91 -6.53
N ASN A 116 14.38 -20.26 -7.56
CA ASN A 116 14.44 -20.72 -8.94
C ASN A 116 15.77 -20.31 -9.57
N ALA A 117 16.60 -21.29 -9.88
CA ALA A 117 17.94 -21.11 -10.45
C ALA A 117 17.96 -20.44 -11.84
N LYS A 118 16.81 -20.29 -12.50
CA LYS A 118 16.69 -19.59 -13.79
C LYS A 118 16.57 -18.07 -13.66
N PHE A 119 16.25 -17.57 -12.46
CA PHE A 119 16.12 -16.14 -12.23
C PHE A 119 17.46 -15.54 -11.82
N ASN A 120 17.72 -14.35 -12.34
CA ASN A 120 18.89 -13.55 -12.03
C ASN A 120 18.51 -12.37 -11.13
N ALA A 121 19.51 -11.82 -10.45
CA ALA A 121 19.32 -10.57 -9.71
C ALA A 121 18.91 -9.45 -10.70
N GLY A 122 17.83 -8.72 -10.35
CA GLY A 122 17.28 -7.65 -11.18
C GLY A 122 16.13 -8.09 -12.09
N ASP A 123 15.84 -9.39 -12.21
CA ASP A 123 14.68 -9.85 -12.99
C ASP A 123 13.37 -9.34 -12.40
N ILE A 124 12.47 -8.87 -13.27
CA ILE A 124 11.09 -8.53 -12.91
C ILE A 124 10.23 -9.78 -13.07
N VAL A 125 9.65 -10.23 -11.97
CA VAL A 125 8.83 -11.45 -11.92
C VAL A 125 7.38 -11.09 -11.66
N PHE A 126 6.49 -11.53 -12.55
CA PHE A 126 5.05 -11.45 -12.32
C PHE A 126 4.61 -12.58 -11.38
N VAL A 127 4.00 -12.19 -10.25
CA VAL A 127 3.44 -13.13 -9.29
C VAL A 127 2.17 -13.73 -9.89
N LYS A 128 2.26 -14.98 -10.35
CA LYS A 128 1.11 -15.74 -10.86
C LYS A 128 0.25 -16.29 -9.72
N ASP A 129 0.89 -16.70 -8.64
CA ASP A 129 0.25 -17.29 -7.45
C ASP A 129 1.14 -17.09 -6.22
N HIS A 130 0.62 -17.35 -5.02
CA HIS A 130 1.39 -17.27 -3.78
C HIS A 130 1.06 -18.41 -2.81
N ILE A 131 2.02 -18.74 -1.95
CA ILE A 131 1.82 -19.63 -0.81
C ILE A 131 1.95 -18.78 0.46
N ASN A 132 0.91 -18.74 1.28
CA ASN A 132 0.96 -18.04 2.55
C ASN A 132 1.45 -18.97 3.66
N LEU A 133 2.68 -18.75 4.12
CA LEU A 133 3.29 -19.46 5.26
C LEU A 133 3.34 -18.60 6.54
N GLN A 134 2.62 -17.47 6.57
CA GLN A 134 2.56 -16.62 7.76
C GLN A 134 1.72 -17.30 8.86
N PRO A 135 2.05 -17.09 10.14
CA PRO A 135 1.31 -17.68 11.26
C PRO A 135 -0.06 -17.02 11.50
N GLU A 136 -0.33 -15.90 10.83
CA GLU A 136 -1.56 -15.12 10.98
C GLU A 136 -2.21 -14.81 9.63
N ASN A 137 -3.52 -14.54 9.68
CA ASN A 137 -4.31 -14.14 8.52
C ASN A 137 -5.05 -12.81 8.82
N PRO A 138 -4.97 -11.79 7.95
CA PRO A 138 -5.62 -10.49 8.15
C PRO A 138 -7.16 -10.54 8.20
N LEU A 139 -7.75 -11.64 7.75
CA LEU A 139 -9.20 -11.89 7.73
C LEU A 139 -9.69 -12.71 8.92
N ARG A 140 -8.79 -13.16 9.81
CA ARG A 140 -9.22 -13.81 11.06
C ARG A 140 -10.00 -12.82 11.91
N GLY A 141 -11.19 -13.24 12.36
CA GLY A 141 -12.12 -12.45 13.16
C GLY A 141 -13.51 -12.38 12.54
N ASN A 142 -14.36 -11.50 13.06
CA ASN A 142 -15.71 -11.32 12.51
C ASN A 142 -15.64 -10.63 11.14
N ASN A 143 -16.35 -11.20 10.17
CA ASN A 143 -16.56 -10.57 8.88
C ASN A 143 -17.54 -9.39 9.02
N ASP A 144 -17.31 -8.31 8.27
CA ASP A 144 -18.21 -7.17 8.15
C ASP A 144 -18.69 -7.14 6.70
N GLU A 145 -20.00 -7.28 6.47
CA GLU A 145 -20.60 -7.39 5.12
C GLU A 145 -20.67 -6.06 4.37
N ARG A 146 -20.31 -4.94 5.03
CA ARG A 146 -20.40 -3.58 4.49
C ARG A 146 -19.17 -3.16 3.68
#